data_AF-A0A537JLL7-F1
#
_entry.id   AF-A0A537JLL7-F1
#
_cell.length_a   1.000
_cell.length_b   1.000
_cell.length_c   1.000
_cell.angle_alpha   90.00
_cell.angle_beta   90.00
_cell.angle_gamma   90.00
#
_symmetry.space_group_name_H-M   'P 1'
#
loop_
_entity.id
_entity.type
_entity.pdbx_description
1 polymer ?
#
loop_
_entity_poly.entity_id
_entity_poly.type
_entity_poly.pdbx_seq_one_letter_code
_entity_poly.pdbx_strand_id
1 'polypeptide(L)'
;MQSFNSSTQAKENIRRSNLSVLNIFKRDYEYYGGVPTINIYLLRLLFSLMFLFVTYDSWSHIFNHRGPWDNANAAAWCMWGSYSVISIIGVIRPLKMLPIVLFEIIYKVAWLAIVAYPLWMRNELAGSPAEGMTRVFVWVVFPIVAMPWRYFFRTYILGKKTA
;
A
#
# COMPACT_ATOMS: atom_id res chain seq x y z
N MET A 1 46.65 -29.16 7.19
CA MET A 1 46.48 -27.75 7.62
C MET A 1 45.44 -26.98 6.77
N GLN A 2 44.29 -27.58 6.38
CA GLN A 2 43.26 -26.91 5.56
C GLN A 2 41.86 -26.85 6.21
N SER A 3 41.60 -27.60 7.28
CA SER A 3 40.26 -27.68 7.90
C SER A 3 39.94 -26.58 8.92
N PHE A 4 40.93 -25.84 9.42
CA PHE A 4 40.73 -24.82 10.45
C PHE A 4 40.25 -23.46 9.88
N ASN A 5 40.44 -23.25 8.57
CA ASN A 5 40.11 -21.99 7.91
C ASN A 5 38.64 -21.92 7.45
N SER A 6 38.01 -23.07 7.20
CA SER A 6 36.62 -23.16 6.72
C SER A 6 35.59 -22.83 7.80
N SER A 7 35.80 -23.28 9.05
CA SER A 7 34.89 -22.98 10.17
C SER A 7 34.88 -21.50 10.56
N THR A 8 36.01 -20.81 10.39
CA THR A 8 36.19 -19.40 10.73
C THR A 8 35.56 -18.50 9.66
N GLN A 9 35.73 -18.84 8.37
CA GLN A 9 35.05 -18.14 7.29
C GLN A 9 33.55 -18.39 7.26
N ALA A 10 33.07 -19.59 7.59
CA ALA A 10 31.64 -19.87 7.72
C ALA A 10 30.99 -19.02 8.83
N LYS A 11 31.65 -18.88 9.98
CA LYS A 11 31.18 -18.02 11.08
C LYS A 11 31.18 -16.53 10.70
N GLU A 12 32.17 -16.08 9.93
CA GLU A 12 32.22 -14.69 9.45
C GLU A 12 31.13 -14.39 8.40
N ASN A 13 30.86 -15.31 7.48
CA ASN A 13 29.79 -15.18 6.48
C ASN A 13 28.39 -15.19 7.12
N ILE A 14 28.16 -16.03 8.13
CA ILE A 14 26.90 -16.05 8.90
C ILE A 14 26.74 -14.76 9.74
N ARG A 15 27.84 -14.17 10.24
CA ARG A 15 27.80 -12.90 10.96
C ARG A 15 27.52 -11.71 10.03
N ARG A 16 28.03 -11.74 8.79
CA ARG A 16 27.75 -10.70 7.77
C ARG A 16 26.33 -10.81 7.18
N SER A 17 25.76 -12.01 7.05
CA SER A 17 24.37 -12.17 6.57
C SER A 17 23.35 -11.64 7.58
N ASN A 18 23.60 -11.80 8.88
CA ASN A 18 22.74 -11.25 9.95
C ASN A 18 22.77 -9.71 10.05
N LEU A 19 23.80 -9.05 9.50
CA LEU A 19 23.91 -7.58 9.46
C LEU A 19 23.09 -6.93 8.32
N SER A 20 22.62 -7.73 7.34
CA SER A 20 21.81 -7.25 6.22
C SER A 20 20.37 -6.93 6.65
N VAL A 21 19.74 -7.82 7.42
CA VAL A 21 18.32 -7.71 7.80
C VAL A 21 18.08 -6.57 8.79
N LEU A 22 19.04 -6.32 9.69
CA LEU A 22 18.98 -5.23 10.67
C LEU A 22 19.13 -3.84 10.04
N ASN A 23 19.76 -3.73 8.87
CA ASN A 23 19.91 -2.46 8.15
C ASN A 23 18.59 -1.97 7.51
N ILE A 24 17.61 -2.86 7.26
CA ILE A 24 16.30 -2.49 6.68
C ILE A 24 15.41 -1.76 7.72
N PHE A 25 15.73 -1.90 9.02
CA PHE A 25 15.08 -1.16 10.10
C PHE A 25 15.81 0.14 10.47
N LYS A 26 16.96 0.42 9.85
CA LYS A 26 17.70 1.64 10.12
C LYS A 26 16.89 2.84 9.60
N ARG A 27 16.68 3.82 10.46
CA ARG A 27 16.03 5.08 10.09
C ARG A 27 16.99 5.89 9.23
N ASP A 28 16.56 6.19 8.01
CA ASP A 28 17.33 7.01 7.09
C ASP A 28 16.91 8.47 7.24
N TYR A 29 17.75 9.23 7.95
CA TYR A 29 17.58 10.66 8.14
C TYR A 29 18.15 11.49 6.99
N GLU A 30 19.02 10.90 6.15
CA GLU A 30 19.70 11.61 5.06
C GLU A 30 18.78 11.80 3.85
N TYR A 31 17.99 10.78 3.51
CA TYR A 31 17.12 10.82 2.31
C TYR A 31 15.63 10.82 2.61
N TYR A 32 15.21 10.30 3.77
CA TYR A 32 13.79 10.03 4.07
C TYR A 32 13.30 10.62 5.39
N GLY A 33 14.00 11.62 5.96
CA GLY A 33 13.54 12.38 7.12
C GLY A 33 13.30 11.54 8.37
N GLY A 34 14.02 10.41 8.52
CA GLY A 34 13.93 9.52 9.67
C GLY A 34 12.89 8.39 9.54
N VAL A 35 12.34 8.18 8.34
CA VAL A 35 11.46 7.04 8.06
C VAL A 35 12.32 5.76 7.92
N PRO A 36 11.93 4.64 8.55
CA PRO A 36 12.59 3.35 8.34
C PRO A 36 12.53 2.93 6.86
N THR A 37 13.63 2.41 6.32
CA THR A 37 13.68 1.99 4.92
C THR A 37 12.66 0.89 4.60
N ILE A 38 12.31 0.03 5.56
CA ILE A 38 11.20 -0.94 5.44
C ILE A 38 9.88 -0.28 5.02
N ASN A 39 9.50 0.85 5.61
CA ASN A 39 8.26 1.55 5.27
C ASN A 39 8.30 2.09 3.83
N ILE A 40 9.48 2.53 3.37
CA ILE A 40 9.65 2.99 1.98
C ILE A 40 9.46 1.83 1.00
N TYR A 41 10.06 0.67 1.27
CA TYR A 41 9.86 -0.52 0.43
C TYR A 41 8.41 -1.03 0.49
N LEU A 42 7.77 -1.01 1.67
CA LEU A 42 6.35 -1.36 1.81
C LEU A 42 5.45 -0.40 1.03
N LEU A 43 5.69 0.91 1.10
CA LEU A 43 4.95 1.89 0.32
C LEU A 43 5.17 1.69 -1.18
N ARG A 44 6.41 1.47 -1.62
CA ARG A 44 6.70 1.18 -3.04
C ARG A 44 6.00 -0.09 -3.50
N LEU A 45 6.06 -1.15 -2.69
CA LEU A 45 5.35 -2.39 -2.97
C LEU A 45 3.85 -2.13 -3.06
N LEU A 46 3.28 -1.41 -2.11
CA LEU A 46 1.87 -1.07 -2.11
C LEU A 46 1.48 -0.30 -3.36
N PHE A 47 2.21 0.75 -3.73
CA PHE A 47 1.98 1.50 -4.96
C PHE A 47 2.10 0.64 -6.21
N SER A 48 3.08 -0.27 -6.27
CA SER A 48 3.22 -1.21 -7.38
C SER A 48 2.04 -2.18 -7.45
N LEU A 49 1.59 -2.73 -6.32
CA LEU A 49 0.42 -3.62 -6.28
C LEU A 49 -0.85 -2.86 -6.68
N MET A 50 -1.04 -1.64 -6.18
CA MET A 50 -2.16 -0.78 -6.59
C MET A 50 -2.12 -0.52 -8.08
N PHE A 51 -0.96 -0.17 -8.62
CA PHE A 51 -0.80 0.05 -10.04
C PHE A 51 -1.18 -1.20 -10.83
N LEU A 52 -0.66 -2.38 -10.47
CA LEU A 52 -0.92 -3.60 -11.22
C LEU A 52 -2.39 -4.04 -11.12
N PHE A 53 -2.92 -4.18 -9.91
CA PHE A 53 -4.28 -4.68 -9.70
C PHE A 53 -5.34 -3.68 -10.16
N VAL A 54 -5.26 -2.42 -9.70
CA VAL A 54 -6.27 -1.41 -10.03
C VAL A 54 -6.20 -1.04 -11.51
N THR A 55 -5.01 -0.96 -12.12
CA THR A 55 -4.93 -0.71 -13.57
C THR A 55 -5.55 -1.87 -14.35
N TYR A 56 -5.19 -3.12 -14.01
CA TYR A 56 -5.74 -4.27 -14.70
C TYR A 56 -7.27 -4.31 -14.59
N ASP A 57 -7.83 -4.25 -13.38
CA ASP A 57 -9.27 -4.35 -13.17
C ASP A 57 -10.01 -3.19 -13.82
N SER A 58 -9.55 -1.95 -13.61
CA SER A 58 -10.27 -0.76 -14.08
C SER A 58 -10.23 -0.63 -15.60
N TRP A 59 -9.04 -0.75 -16.18
CA TRP A 59 -8.89 -0.56 -17.63
C TRP A 59 -9.43 -1.76 -18.41
N SER A 60 -9.32 -2.98 -17.86
CA SER A 60 -9.98 -4.14 -18.45
C SER A 60 -11.51 -3.96 -18.46
N HIS A 61 -12.09 -3.45 -17.37
CA HIS A 61 -13.53 -3.17 -17.33
C HIS A 61 -13.92 -2.08 -18.33
N ILE A 62 -13.19 -0.97 -18.38
CA ILE A 62 -13.44 0.14 -19.30
C ILE A 62 -13.36 -0.32 -20.78
N PHE A 63 -12.36 -1.12 -21.14
CA PHE A 63 -12.16 -1.55 -22.52
C PHE A 63 -13.05 -2.72 -22.96
N ASN A 64 -13.43 -3.61 -22.05
CA ASN A 64 -14.27 -4.77 -22.37
C ASN A 64 -15.77 -4.50 -22.16
N HIS A 65 -16.16 -3.32 -21.67
CA HIS A 65 -17.56 -2.98 -21.49
C HIS A 65 -18.32 -2.99 -22.83
N ARG A 66 -19.52 -3.58 -22.81
CA ARG A 66 -20.42 -3.62 -23.96
C ARG A 66 -21.80 -3.15 -23.54
N GLY A 67 -22.40 -2.28 -24.35
CA GLY A 67 -23.73 -1.72 -24.10
C GLY A 67 -23.71 -0.33 -23.46
N PRO A 68 -24.88 0.21 -23.09
CA PRO A 68 -24.98 1.53 -22.49
C PRO A 68 -24.29 1.56 -21.12
N TRP A 69 -23.71 2.71 -20.78
CA TRP A 69 -23.10 2.94 -19.47
C TRP A 69 -24.15 3.44 -18.48
N ASP A 70 -24.09 2.92 -17.25
CA ASP A 70 -24.65 3.64 -16.11
C ASP A 70 -23.69 4.77 -15.72
N ASN A 71 -24.21 5.99 -15.58
CA ASN A 71 -23.39 7.19 -15.39
C ASN A 71 -22.56 7.14 -14.10
N ALA A 72 -23.14 6.68 -12.99
CA ALA A 72 -22.45 6.61 -11.71
C ALA A 72 -21.37 5.53 -11.71
N ASN A 73 -21.70 4.36 -12.29
CA ASN A 73 -20.77 3.25 -12.44
C ASN A 73 -19.58 3.63 -13.35
N ALA A 74 -19.84 4.23 -14.51
CA ALA A 74 -18.81 4.70 -15.42
C ALA A 74 -17.87 5.71 -14.75
N ALA A 75 -18.42 6.68 -14.01
CA ALA A 75 -17.64 7.65 -13.25
C ALA A 75 -16.73 6.97 -12.22
N ALA A 76 -17.23 5.94 -11.52
CA ALA A 76 -16.43 5.18 -10.56
C ALA A 76 -15.25 4.47 -11.24
N TRP A 77 -15.45 3.81 -12.38
CA TRP A 77 -14.36 3.16 -13.10
C TRP A 77 -13.34 4.15 -13.66
N CYS A 78 -13.78 5.29 -14.19
CA CYS A 78 -12.88 6.36 -14.61
C CYS A 78 -12.08 6.94 -13.45
N MET A 79 -12.68 7.06 -12.26
CA MET A 79 -11.99 7.46 -11.03
C MET A 79 -10.92 6.43 -10.64
N TRP A 80 -11.24 5.13 -10.67
CA TRP A 80 -10.28 4.06 -10.39
C TRP A 80 -9.14 3.98 -11.42
N GLY A 81 -9.45 4.13 -12.70
CA GLY A 81 -8.45 4.19 -13.77
C GLY A 81 -7.51 5.38 -13.61
N SER A 82 -8.06 6.56 -13.25
CA SER A 82 -7.26 7.76 -12.97
C SER A 82 -6.38 7.58 -11.72
N TYR A 83 -6.94 6.97 -10.68
CA TYR A 83 -6.21 6.62 -9.46
C TYR A 83 -5.01 5.71 -9.76
N SER A 84 -5.20 4.73 -10.65
CA SER A 84 -4.14 3.81 -11.06
C SER A 84 -2.99 4.53 -11.78
N VAL A 85 -3.29 5.48 -12.67
CA VAL A 85 -2.26 6.30 -13.35
C VAL A 85 -1.47 7.15 -12.35
N ILE A 86 -2.15 7.79 -11.40
CA ILE A 86 -1.50 8.62 -10.38
C ILE A 86 -0.61 7.76 -9.46
N SER A 87 -0.98 6.50 -9.21
CA SER A 87 -0.19 5.59 -8.36
C SER A 87 1.23 5.33 -8.88
N ILE A 88 1.48 5.49 -10.18
CA ILE A 88 2.83 5.41 -10.80
C ILE A 88 3.77 6.44 -10.15
N ILE A 89 3.28 7.64 -9.88
CA ILE A 89 4.05 8.69 -9.20
C ILE A 89 4.39 8.26 -7.77
N GLY A 90 3.49 7.50 -7.13
CA GLY A 90 3.70 6.92 -5.81
C GLY A 90 4.83 5.88 -5.78
N VAL A 91 5.01 5.10 -6.84
CA VAL A 91 6.14 4.17 -6.95
C VAL A 91 7.47 4.92 -6.94
N ILE A 92 7.57 6.03 -7.67
CA ILE A 92 8.80 6.83 -7.79
C ILE A 92 9.03 7.68 -6.52
N ARG A 93 7.97 8.30 -5.98
CA ARG A 93 8.02 9.26 -4.88
C ARG A 93 7.02 8.91 -3.76
N PRO A 94 7.21 7.77 -3.06
CA PRO A 94 6.22 7.22 -2.12
C PRO A 94 5.86 8.18 -0.99
N LEU A 95 6.85 8.90 -0.42
CA LEU A 95 6.60 9.84 0.67
C LEU A 95 5.80 11.07 0.26
N LYS A 96 5.95 11.54 -0.99
CA LYS A 96 5.18 12.71 -1.47
C LYS A 96 3.73 12.36 -1.78
N MET A 97 3.47 11.09 -2.06
CA MET A 97 2.16 10.57 -2.41
C MET A 97 1.44 9.95 -1.19
N LEU A 98 1.91 10.13 0.04
CA LEU A 98 1.19 9.67 1.24
C LEU A 98 -0.28 10.11 1.32
N PRO A 99 -0.68 11.31 0.85
CA PRO A 99 -2.10 11.69 0.81
C PRO A 99 -2.98 10.72 0.02
N ILE A 100 -2.46 10.06 -1.01
CA ILE A 100 -3.24 9.10 -1.80
C ILE A 100 -3.49 7.81 -1.03
N VAL A 101 -2.50 7.35 -0.25
CA VAL A 101 -2.64 6.19 0.65
C VAL A 101 -3.62 6.50 1.76
N LEU A 102 -3.57 7.73 2.31
CA LEU A 102 -4.56 8.18 3.28
C LEU A 102 -5.97 8.17 2.70
N PHE A 103 -6.16 8.68 1.48
CA PHE A 103 -7.43 8.63 0.78
C PHE A 103 -7.93 7.18 0.64
N GLU A 104 -7.08 6.25 0.22
CA GLU A 104 -7.43 4.83 0.12
C GLU A 104 -7.90 4.26 1.46
N ILE A 105 -7.17 4.54 2.54
CA ILE A 105 -7.51 4.08 3.88
C ILE A 105 -8.88 4.64 4.29
N ILE A 106 -9.08 5.95 4.19
CA ILE A 106 -10.34 6.61 4.58
C ILE A 106 -11.49 6.05 3.77
N TYR A 107 -11.33 5.95 2.44
CA TYR A 107 -12.35 5.44 1.53
C TYR A 107 -12.78 4.00 1.90
N LYS A 108 -11.81 3.08 2.02
CA LYS A 108 -12.11 1.68 2.31
C LYS A 108 -12.70 1.51 3.70
N VAL A 109 -12.16 2.20 4.70
CA VAL A 109 -12.68 2.16 6.07
C VAL A 109 -14.10 2.71 6.13
N ALA A 110 -14.38 3.85 5.49
CA ALA A 110 -15.72 4.43 5.44
C ALA A 110 -16.70 3.50 4.74
N TRP A 111 -16.33 2.90 3.60
CA TRP A 111 -17.18 1.97 2.89
C TRP A 111 -17.45 0.70 3.71
N LEU A 112 -16.44 0.13 4.37
CA LEU A 112 -16.62 -1.02 5.25
C LEU A 112 -17.54 -0.69 6.44
N ALA A 113 -17.39 0.49 7.05
CA ALA A 113 -18.21 0.90 8.18
C ALA A 113 -19.67 1.20 7.79
N ILE A 114 -19.90 1.81 6.63
CA ILE A 114 -21.23 2.28 6.20
C ILE A 114 -22.00 1.19 5.43
N VAL A 115 -21.31 0.33 4.67
CA VAL A 115 -21.95 -0.65 3.78
C VAL A 115 -21.76 -2.08 4.27
N ALA A 116 -20.51 -2.51 4.47
CA ALA A 116 -20.23 -3.91 4.82
C ALA A 116 -20.67 -4.25 6.24
N TYR A 117 -20.41 -3.38 7.21
CA TYR A 117 -20.73 -3.59 8.62
C TYR A 117 -22.22 -3.78 8.89
N PRO A 118 -23.16 -2.93 8.39
CA PRO A 118 -24.58 -3.18 8.62
C PRO A 118 -25.09 -4.47 7.95
N LEU A 119 -24.58 -4.81 6.76
CA LEU A 119 -24.92 -6.08 6.10
C LEU A 119 -24.39 -7.30 6.89
N TRP A 120 -23.18 -7.19 7.44
CA TRP A 120 -22.61 -8.23 8.29
C TRP A 120 -23.43 -8.42 9.57
N MET A 121 -23.88 -7.33 10.19
CA MET A 121 -24.71 -7.40 11.40
C MET A 121 -26.08 -8.04 11.16
N ARG A 122 -26.59 -7.99 9.94
CA ARG A 122 -27.84 -8.64 9.54
C ARG A 122 -27.65 -10.07 9.04
N ASN A 123 -26.40 -10.57 8.97
CA ASN A 123 -26.02 -11.82 8.32
C ASN A 123 -26.41 -11.87 6.82
N GLU A 124 -26.53 -10.72 6.18
CA GLU A 124 -26.90 -10.57 4.76
C GLU A 124 -25.67 -10.31 3.87
N LEU A 125 -24.48 -10.21 4.46
CA LEU A 125 -23.26 -9.93 3.70
C LEU A 125 -22.91 -11.08 2.74
N ALA A 126 -23.05 -12.32 3.18
CA ALA A 126 -22.78 -13.50 2.36
C ALA A 126 -23.87 -13.66 1.29
N GLY A 127 -23.47 -13.74 0.02
CA GLY A 127 -24.36 -13.77 -1.14
C GLY A 127 -24.81 -12.39 -1.64
N SER A 128 -24.45 -11.31 -0.93
CA SER A 128 -24.75 -9.95 -1.41
C SER A 128 -23.77 -9.50 -2.51
N PRO A 129 -24.16 -8.53 -3.37
CA PRO A 129 -23.22 -7.87 -4.29
C PRO A 129 -22.02 -7.23 -3.59
N ALA A 130 -22.15 -6.90 -2.30
CA ALA A 130 -21.11 -6.28 -1.48
C ALA A 130 -20.06 -7.27 -0.97
N GLU A 131 -20.30 -8.59 -1.03
CA GLU A 131 -19.38 -9.60 -0.50
C GLU A 131 -18.00 -9.55 -1.18
N GLY A 132 -18.00 -9.49 -2.52
CA GLY A 132 -16.77 -9.44 -3.31
C GLY A 132 -15.92 -8.22 -2.97
N MET A 133 -16.55 -7.04 -2.94
CA MET A 133 -15.87 -5.79 -2.60
C MET A 133 -15.38 -5.78 -1.15
N THR A 134 -16.15 -6.34 -0.22
CA THR A 134 -15.76 -6.46 1.19
C THR A 134 -14.48 -7.29 1.36
N ARG A 135 -14.36 -8.43 0.68
CA ARG A 135 -13.15 -9.27 0.74
C ARG A 135 -11.89 -8.52 0.30
N VAL A 136 -12.00 -7.66 -0.71
CA VAL A 136 -10.88 -6.83 -1.17
C VAL A 136 -10.62 -5.69 -0.20
N PHE A 137 -11.65 -5.06 0.35
CA PHE A 137 -11.50 -3.86 1.19
C PHE A 137 -10.97 -4.17 2.58
N VAL A 138 -11.22 -5.36 3.13
CA VAL A 138 -10.64 -5.81 4.41
C VAL A 138 -9.11 -5.78 4.40
N TRP A 139 -8.47 -5.92 3.23
CA TRP A 139 -7.02 -5.78 3.08
C TRP A 139 -6.49 -4.35 3.29
N VAL A 140 -7.33 -3.36 3.58
CA VAL A 140 -6.93 -1.99 3.98
C VAL A 140 -5.99 -1.97 5.20
N VAL A 141 -5.92 -3.05 5.98
CA VAL A 141 -4.93 -3.20 7.06
C VAL A 141 -3.48 -3.05 6.52
N PHE A 142 -3.19 -3.49 5.29
CA PHE A 142 -1.86 -3.35 4.70
C PHE A 142 -1.42 -1.89 4.52
N PRO A 143 -2.20 -1.01 3.84
CA PRO A 143 -1.85 0.41 3.77
C PRO A 143 -1.76 1.08 5.14
N ILE A 144 -2.62 0.70 6.09
CA ILE A 144 -2.56 1.23 7.47
C ILE A 144 -1.21 0.90 8.12
N VAL A 145 -0.70 -0.32 7.96
CA VAL A 145 0.58 -0.74 8.53
C VAL A 145 1.77 -0.15 7.76
N ALA A 146 1.68 -0.07 6.44
CA ALA A 146 2.74 0.49 5.59
C ALA A 146 2.92 2.00 5.83
N MET A 147 1.84 2.72 6.13
CA MET A 147 1.83 4.16 6.29
C MET A 147 2.69 4.62 7.48
N PRO A 148 3.72 5.46 7.26
CA PRO A 148 4.53 6.02 8.33
C PRO A 148 3.77 7.18 9.01
N TRP A 149 2.79 6.85 9.87
CA TRP A 149 1.91 7.82 10.53
C TRP A 149 2.66 8.98 11.18
N ARG A 150 3.72 8.70 11.94
CA ARG A 150 4.53 9.74 12.60
C ARG A 150 5.12 10.75 11.61
N TYR A 151 5.58 10.28 10.45
CA TYR A 151 6.09 11.15 9.38
C TYR A 151 4.95 11.94 8.76
N PHE A 152 3.84 11.28 8.43
CA PHE A 152 2.68 11.93 7.83
C PHE A 152 2.17 13.09 8.70
N PHE A 153 1.93 12.86 9.99
CA PHE A 153 1.48 13.92 10.90
C PHE A 153 2.49 15.07 10.98
N ARG A 154 3.80 14.78 11.10
CA ARG A 154 4.83 15.82 11.20
C ARG A 154 4.94 16.68 9.94
N THR A 155 4.89 16.06 8.77
CA THR A 155 5.14 16.73 7.49
C THR A 155 3.89 17.38 6.92
N TYR A 156 2.74 16.68 6.93
CA TYR A 156 1.52 17.13 6.27
C TYR A 156 0.58 17.92 7.18
N ILE A 157 0.56 17.64 8.48
CA ILE A 157 -0.35 18.31 9.43
C ILE A 157 0.39 19.39 10.21
N LEU A 158 1.56 19.08 10.77
CA LEU A 158 2.34 20.06 11.53
C LEU A 158 3.19 20.98 10.65
N GLY A 159 3.33 20.70 9.36
CA GLY A 159 4.11 21.53 8.42
C GLY A 159 5.61 21.60 8.72
N LYS A 160 6.13 20.75 9.61
CA LYS A 160 7.56 20.72 9.93
C LYS A 160 8.29 20.04 8.78
N LYS A 161 9.03 20.80 7.98
CA LYS A 161 10.03 20.25 7.07
C LYS A 161 11.05 19.52 7.94
N THR A 162 11.06 18.19 7.86
CA THR A 162 12.20 17.40 8.33
C THR A 162 13.38 17.80 7.46
N ALA A 163 14.27 18.60 8.04
CA ALA A 163 15.58 18.95 7.50
C ALA A 163 16.43 17.70 7.33
#